data_AF-A0A439LL20-F1
#
_entry.id   AF-A0A439LL20-F1
#
_cell.length_a   1.000
_cell.length_b   1.000
_cell.length_c   1.000
_cell.angle_alpha   90.00
_cell.angle_beta   90.00
_cell.angle_gamma   90.00
#
_symmetry.space_group_name_H-M   'P 1'
#
loop_
_entity.id
_entity.type
_entity.pdbx_description
1 polymer ?
#
loop_
_entity_poly.entity_id
_entity_poly.type
_entity_poly.pdbx_seq_one_letter_code
_entity_poly.pdbx_strand_id
1 'polypeptide(L)'
;LWGFPKKLASPTLRTETDTLVGTLDYGPVRVATGTMGYKHRAADLASVKASLADPNFLLKIIPHVDGTPRICELVEYHLEDIDLRGAWTGPAALNLWSHALAPVAELPVLEVVSAVHLVADLTLALGKVVHDYLAEAEPRHRKGRNHELSQ
;
A
#
# COMPACT_ATOMS: atom_id res chain seq x y z
N LEU A 1 -2.16 13.91 -7.86
CA LEU A 1 -0.74 14.21 -7.60
C LEU A 1 0.10 12.93 -7.66
N TRP A 2 0.22 12.16 -6.57
CA TRP A 2 1.07 10.96 -6.53
C TRP A 2 0.55 9.74 -7.30
N GLY A 3 -0.77 9.55 -7.39
CA GLY A 3 -1.38 8.34 -7.99
C GLY A 3 -1.81 7.28 -6.99
N PHE A 4 -2.13 7.66 -5.73
CA PHE A 4 -2.72 6.72 -4.78
C PHE A 4 -4.02 6.12 -5.35
N PRO A 5 -4.22 4.78 -5.28
CA PRO A 5 -5.40 4.10 -5.81
C PRO A 5 -6.62 4.25 -4.87
N LYS A 6 -6.97 5.50 -4.55
CA LYS A 6 -8.04 5.83 -3.59
C LYS A 6 -9.42 5.57 -4.19
N LYS A 7 -10.29 4.99 -3.38
CA LYS A 7 -11.74 4.90 -3.61
C LYS A 7 -12.48 5.47 -2.40
N LEU A 8 -13.72 5.93 -2.62
CA LEU A 8 -14.58 6.40 -1.54
C LEU A 8 -15.12 5.21 -0.75
N ALA A 9 -15.01 5.26 0.57
CA ALA A 9 -15.50 4.26 1.52
C ALA A 9 -15.63 4.89 2.93
N SER A 10 -16.11 4.12 3.90
CA SER A 10 -16.30 4.53 5.29
C SER A 10 -15.38 3.72 6.24
N PRO A 11 -14.09 4.09 6.36
CA PRO A 11 -13.20 3.48 7.34
C PRO A 11 -13.49 4.01 8.76
N THR A 12 -13.38 3.15 9.77
CA THR A 12 -13.36 3.56 11.18
C THR A 12 -12.20 2.89 11.91
N LEU A 13 -11.66 3.56 12.92
CA LEU A 13 -10.68 3.00 13.86
C LEU A 13 -10.99 3.56 15.25
N ARG A 14 -11.28 2.68 16.20
CA ARG A 14 -11.67 3.07 17.55
C ARG A 14 -11.26 2.05 18.59
N THR A 15 -11.07 2.52 19.81
CA THR A 15 -10.93 1.66 20.98
C THR A 15 -12.31 1.25 21.47
N GLU A 16 -12.49 -0.04 21.71
CA GLU A 16 -13.66 -0.63 22.34
C GLU A 16 -13.18 -1.43 23.55
N THR A 17 -13.30 -0.84 24.74
CA THR A 17 -12.79 -1.40 26.01
C THR A 17 -11.30 -1.82 25.94
N ASP A 18 -11.02 -3.10 25.74
CA ASP A 18 -9.68 -3.71 25.72
C ASP A 18 -9.16 -3.97 24.30
N THR A 19 -9.92 -3.60 23.28
CA THR A 19 -9.66 -3.95 21.88
C THR A 19 -9.61 -2.69 21.00
N LEU A 20 -8.61 -2.59 20.14
CA LEU A 20 -8.60 -1.67 19.01
C LEU A 20 -9.35 -2.33 17.85
N VAL A 21 -10.42 -1.70 17.38
CA VAL A 21 -11.28 -2.20 16.31
C VAL A 21 -11.19 -1.26 15.11
N GLY A 22 -10.81 -1.83 13.97
CA GLY A 22 -10.86 -1.16 12.66
C GLY A 22 -11.93 -1.79 11.77
N THR A 23 -12.72 -0.99 11.09
CA THR A 23 -13.69 -1.47 10.10
C THR A 23 -13.60 -0.68 8.80
N LEU A 24 -13.96 -1.32 7.69
CA LEU A 24 -14.10 -0.69 6.39
C LEU A 24 -15.41 -1.12 5.77
N ASP A 25 -16.30 -0.14 5.53
CA ASP A 25 -17.55 -0.34 4.80
C ASP A 25 -17.46 0.31 3.41
N TYR A 26 -17.83 -0.42 2.36
CA TYR A 26 -17.99 0.11 1.00
C TYR A 26 -19.49 0.27 0.70
N GLY A 27 -19.97 1.51 0.75
CA GLY A 27 -21.41 1.75 0.81
C GLY A 27 -22.01 1.10 2.06
N PRO A 28 -23.08 0.29 1.96
CA PRO A 28 -23.69 -0.38 3.11
C PRO A 28 -23.03 -1.73 3.48
N VAL A 29 -21.97 -2.15 2.76
CA VAL A 29 -21.40 -3.50 2.89
C VAL A 29 -20.07 -3.46 3.63
N ARG A 30 -19.96 -4.24 4.72
CA ARG A 30 -18.70 -4.51 5.43
C ARG A 30 -17.74 -5.30 4.53
N VAL A 31 -16.55 -4.77 4.29
CA VAL A 31 -15.51 -5.43 3.48
C VAL A 31 -14.25 -5.79 4.27
N ALA A 32 -13.97 -5.11 5.40
CA ALA A 32 -12.89 -5.50 6.30
C ALA A 32 -13.18 -5.18 7.78
N THR A 33 -12.72 -6.03 8.69
CA THR A 33 -12.80 -5.89 10.15
C THR A 33 -11.49 -6.41 10.71
N GLY A 34 -10.74 -5.52 11.35
CA GLY A 34 -9.52 -5.86 12.07
C GLY A 34 -9.72 -5.63 13.56
N THR A 35 -9.14 -6.50 14.38
CA THR A 35 -9.09 -6.32 15.84
C THR A 35 -7.67 -6.51 16.34
N MET A 36 -7.33 -5.82 17.42
CA MET A 36 -6.03 -5.95 18.09
C MET A 36 -6.19 -5.68 19.58
N GLY A 37 -5.53 -6.46 20.44
CA GLY A 37 -5.47 -6.16 21.87
C GLY A 37 -4.87 -4.77 22.11
N TYR A 38 -5.57 -3.90 22.83
CA TYR A 38 -5.22 -2.49 22.92
C TYR A 38 -3.93 -2.27 23.72
N LYS A 39 -2.89 -1.75 23.03
CA LYS A 39 -1.58 -1.41 23.61
C LYS A 39 -0.95 -2.52 24.46
N HIS A 40 -1.15 -3.77 24.04
CA HIS A 40 -0.81 -4.96 24.82
C HIS A 40 0.69 -5.07 25.15
N ARG A 41 1.58 -4.72 24.22
CA ARG A 41 3.03 -4.62 24.44
C ARG A 41 3.61 -3.43 23.68
N ALA A 42 4.64 -2.79 24.22
CA ALA A 42 5.40 -1.80 23.46
C ALA A 42 6.09 -2.46 22.26
N ALA A 43 6.09 -1.79 21.11
CA ALA A 43 6.85 -2.21 19.94
C ALA A 43 8.25 -1.58 19.93
N ASP A 44 9.18 -2.15 19.16
CA ASP A 44 10.48 -1.53 18.93
C ASP A 44 10.33 -0.27 18.06
N LEU A 45 10.49 0.89 18.68
CA LEU A 45 10.36 2.19 18.00
C LEU A 45 11.39 2.37 16.89
N ALA A 46 12.60 1.83 17.03
CA ALA A 46 13.63 1.95 16.00
C ALA A 46 13.26 1.18 14.75
N SER A 47 12.82 -0.08 14.90
CA SER A 47 12.31 -0.89 13.79
C SER A 47 11.07 -0.28 13.14
N VAL A 48 10.11 0.24 13.92
CA VAL A 48 8.92 0.89 13.37
C VAL A 48 9.30 2.14 12.58
N LYS A 49 10.19 2.99 13.11
CA LYS A 49 10.65 4.18 12.39
C LYS A 49 11.38 3.83 11.10
N ALA A 50 12.23 2.80 11.12
CA ALA A 50 12.92 2.32 9.93
C ALA A 50 11.93 1.91 8.82
N SER A 51 10.89 1.15 9.17
CA SER A 51 9.86 0.74 8.19
C SER A 51 9.07 1.91 7.59
N LEU A 52 8.84 2.98 8.37
CA LEU A 52 8.16 4.19 7.87
C LEU A 52 9.06 5.02 6.94
N ALA A 53 10.38 4.87 7.04
CA ALA A 53 11.37 5.54 6.21
C ALA A 53 11.65 4.81 4.88
N ASP A 54 11.07 3.61 4.69
CA ASP A 54 11.21 2.87 3.44
C ASP A 54 10.47 3.57 2.28
N PRO A 55 10.98 3.44 1.04
CA PRO A 55 10.31 3.99 -0.13
C PRO A 55 8.96 3.33 -0.37
N ASN A 56 7.97 4.14 -0.74
CA ASN A 56 6.64 3.68 -1.12
C ASN A 56 6.45 3.83 -2.63
N PHE A 57 5.81 2.84 -3.27
CA PHE A 57 5.62 2.81 -4.72
C PHE A 57 4.14 2.82 -5.11
N LEU A 58 3.80 3.62 -6.12
CA LEU A 58 2.44 3.76 -6.65
C LEU A 58 2.45 3.66 -8.18
N LEU A 59 1.48 2.94 -8.73
CA LEU A 59 1.20 2.98 -10.17
C LEU A 59 0.21 4.11 -10.47
N LYS A 60 0.70 5.20 -11.04
CA LYS A 60 -0.08 6.37 -11.41
C LYS A 60 -0.56 6.25 -12.84
N ILE A 61 -1.88 6.18 -13.02
CA ILE A 61 -2.53 6.08 -14.33
C ILE A 61 -3.49 7.25 -14.50
N ILE A 62 -3.35 8.03 -15.56
CA ILE A 62 -4.30 9.07 -15.96
C ILE A 62 -4.64 8.88 -17.44
N PRO A 63 -5.93 8.69 -17.79
CA PRO A 63 -6.34 8.54 -19.17
C PRO A 63 -6.26 9.85 -19.93
N HIS A 64 -5.98 9.77 -21.23
CA HIS A 64 -6.25 10.80 -22.21
C HIS A 64 -7.76 10.89 -22.47
N VAL A 65 -8.21 11.95 -23.15
CA VAL A 65 -9.62 12.13 -23.52
C VAL A 65 -10.16 11.08 -24.50
N ASP A 66 -9.29 10.33 -25.18
CA ASP A 66 -9.67 9.24 -26.08
C ASP A 66 -9.66 7.85 -25.40
N GLY A 67 -9.37 7.81 -24.09
CA GLY A 67 -9.29 6.58 -23.30
C GLY A 67 -7.93 5.89 -23.31
N THR A 68 -6.97 6.32 -24.15
CA THR A 68 -5.59 5.81 -24.09
C THR A 68 -4.87 6.32 -22.82
N PRO A 69 -3.84 5.65 -22.31
CA PRO A 69 -3.06 6.16 -21.18
C PRO A 69 -2.30 7.43 -21.58
N ARG A 70 -2.54 8.56 -20.89
CA ARG A 70 -1.70 9.78 -21.02
C ARG A 70 -0.55 9.78 -20.02
N ILE A 71 -0.79 9.20 -18.85
CA ILE A 71 0.23 8.94 -17.83
C ILE A 71 0.10 7.48 -17.42
N CYS A 72 1.22 6.77 -17.41
CA CYS A 72 1.36 5.44 -16.83
C CYS A 72 2.77 5.35 -16.24
N GLU A 73 2.90 5.70 -14.97
CA GLU A 73 4.19 5.92 -14.30
C GLU A 73 4.25 5.13 -12.98
N LEU A 74 5.38 4.50 -12.68
CA LEU A 74 5.72 4.07 -11.33
C LEU A 74 6.31 5.27 -10.58
N VAL A 75 5.65 5.68 -9.51
CA VAL A 75 6.04 6.80 -8.66
C VAL A 75 6.58 6.27 -7.34
N GLU A 76 7.78 6.70 -6.95
CA GLU A 76 8.33 6.51 -5.60
C GLU A 76 8.06 7.76 -4.76
N TYR A 77 7.63 7.59 -3.52
CA TYR A 77 7.52 8.69 -2.54
C TYR A 77 7.98 8.23 -1.16
N HIS A 78 8.29 9.21 -0.29
CA HIS A 78 8.77 9.00 1.07
C HIS A 78 7.90 9.71 2.09
N LEU A 79 7.94 9.22 3.33
CA LEU A 79 7.46 9.94 4.51
C LEU A 79 8.66 10.67 5.12
N GLU A 80 8.52 11.97 5.35
CA GLU A 80 9.56 12.84 5.92
C GLU A 80 9.15 13.32 7.31
N ASP A 81 10.10 13.88 8.06
CA ASP A 81 9.87 14.46 9.39
C ASP A 81 9.16 13.53 10.38
N ILE A 82 9.49 12.23 10.35
CA ILE A 82 8.79 11.20 11.14
C ILE A 82 9.11 11.35 12.64
N ASP A 83 8.10 11.70 13.42
CA ASP A 83 8.11 11.76 14.88
C ASP A 83 7.13 10.74 15.48
N LEU A 84 7.65 9.61 15.98
CA LEU A 84 6.84 8.56 16.59
C LEU A 84 6.44 8.95 18.03
N ARG A 85 5.14 9.13 18.25
CA ARG A 85 4.55 9.38 19.57
C ARG A 85 4.39 8.11 20.39
N GLY A 86 4.24 6.96 19.74
CA GLY A 86 4.24 5.66 20.38
C GLY A 86 3.88 4.53 19.41
N ALA A 87 4.31 3.32 19.73
CA ALA A 87 3.97 2.12 18.98
C ALA A 87 3.80 0.90 19.91
N TRP A 88 2.84 0.05 19.57
CA TRP A 88 2.46 -1.13 20.34
C TRP A 88 2.18 -2.31 19.41
N THR A 89 2.36 -3.53 19.93
CA THR A 89 2.00 -4.79 19.29
C THR A 89 1.15 -5.64 20.22
N GLY A 90 0.50 -6.68 19.70
CA GLY A 90 -0.45 -7.49 20.44
C GLY A 90 -1.13 -8.57 19.59
N PRO A 91 -1.92 -9.46 20.21
CA PRO A 91 -2.75 -10.41 19.48
C PRO A 91 -3.73 -9.66 18.56
N ALA A 92 -3.92 -10.16 17.35
CA ALA A 92 -4.75 -9.50 16.34
C ALA A 92 -5.46 -10.50 15.42
N ALA A 93 -6.55 -10.06 14.81
CA ALA A 93 -7.30 -10.79 13.81
C ALA A 93 -7.70 -9.87 12.66
N LEU A 94 -7.87 -10.43 11.47
CA LEU A 94 -8.35 -9.73 10.29
C LEU A 94 -9.34 -10.60 9.52
N ASN A 95 -10.51 -10.07 9.24
CA ASN A 95 -11.53 -10.67 8.39
C ASN A 95 -11.77 -9.76 7.17
N LEU A 96 -11.86 -10.38 6.00
CA LEU A 96 -12.15 -9.73 4.72
C LEU A 96 -13.38 -10.37 4.09
N TRP A 97 -14.23 -9.57 3.45
CA TRP A 97 -15.44 -10.03 2.78
C TRP A 97 -15.44 -9.63 1.31
N SER A 98 -15.97 -10.51 0.46
CA SER A 98 -16.06 -10.30 -0.98
C SER A 98 -16.92 -9.08 -1.31
N HIS A 99 -16.43 -8.24 -2.21
CA HIS A 99 -17.17 -7.11 -2.73
C HIS A 99 -16.72 -6.79 -4.15
N ALA A 100 -17.66 -6.74 -5.11
CA ALA A 100 -17.35 -6.61 -6.53
C ALA A 100 -16.54 -5.36 -6.91
N LEU A 101 -16.70 -4.26 -6.16
CA LEU A 101 -16.01 -2.97 -6.43
C LEU A 101 -14.94 -2.63 -5.39
N ALA A 102 -14.75 -3.47 -4.38
CA ALA A 102 -13.76 -3.32 -3.32
C ALA A 102 -13.15 -4.71 -3.01
N PRO A 103 -12.39 -5.29 -3.95
CA PRO A 103 -12.00 -6.70 -3.93
C PRO A 103 -10.84 -7.00 -2.96
N VAL A 104 -10.91 -6.48 -1.73
CA VAL A 104 -9.85 -6.69 -0.72
C VAL A 104 -9.69 -8.18 -0.35
N ALA A 105 -10.76 -8.97 -0.45
CA ALA A 105 -10.75 -10.40 -0.17
C ALA A 105 -10.15 -11.28 -1.28
N GLU A 106 -9.76 -10.72 -2.44
CA GLU A 106 -9.02 -11.47 -3.47
C GLU A 106 -7.59 -11.83 -3.03
N LEU A 107 -7.08 -11.16 -2.00
CA LEU A 107 -5.89 -11.57 -1.25
C LEU A 107 -6.35 -12.16 0.10
N PRO A 108 -6.62 -13.47 0.18
CA PRO A 108 -7.20 -14.08 1.37
C PRO A 108 -6.22 -14.09 2.56
N VAL A 109 -6.74 -13.90 3.77
CA VAL A 109 -5.97 -14.03 5.01
C VAL A 109 -5.73 -15.51 5.29
N LEU A 110 -4.51 -15.98 5.01
CA LEU A 110 -4.08 -17.35 5.36
C LEU A 110 -3.65 -17.43 6.82
N GLU A 111 -2.89 -16.44 7.27
CA GLU A 111 -2.44 -16.28 8.65
C GLU A 111 -2.18 -14.81 8.97
N VAL A 112 -2.32 -14.44 10.25
CA VAL A 112 -1.91 -13.11 10.73
C VAL A 112 -0.47 -13.23 11.24
N VAL A 113 0.47 -12.61 10.52
CA VAL A 113 1.91 -12.69 10.84
C VAL A 113 2.29 -11.70 11.96
N SER A 114 1.73 -10.48 11.95
CA SER A 114 2.00 -9.46 12.97
C SER A 114 0.92 -8.38 12.98
N ALA A 115 0.91 -7.55 14.03
CA ALA A 115 0.10 -6.34 14.12
C ALA A 115 0.83 -5.24 14.90
N VAL A 116 0.70 -4.01 14.42
CA VAL A 116 1.28 -2.81 15.03
C VAL A 116 0.23 -1.70 15.07
N HIS A 117 0.05 -1.10 16.24
CA HIS A 117 -0.69 0.15 16.43
C HIS A 117 0.32 1.24 16.74
N LEU A 118 0.35 2.32 15.95
CA LEU A 118 1.24 3.46 16.17
C LEU A 118 0.50 4.80 16.07
N VAL A 119 1.13 5.83 16.63
CA VAL A 119 0.76 7.23 16.48
C VAL A 119 2.02 8.01 16.13
N ALA A 120 1.98 8.80 15.07
CA ALA A 120 3.12 9.57 14.59
C ALA A 120 2.66 10.88 13.94
N ASP A 121 3.52 11.89 14.04
CA ASP A 121 3.48 13.06 13.17
C ASP A 121 4.46 12.83 12.02
N LEU A 122 4.07 13.24 10.81
CA LEU A 122 4.87 13.04 9.60
C LEU A 122 4.46 13.98 8.48
N THR A 123 5.38 14.18 7.54
CA THR A 123 5.17 14.94 6.30
C THR A 123 5.08 13.96 5.12
N LEU A 124 4.07 14.12 4.26
CA LEU A 124 3.99 13.38 2.99
C LEU A 124 4.72 14.17 1.89
N ALA A 125 5.93 13.75 1.57
CA ALA A 125 6.75 14.41 0.55
C ALA A 125 6.17 14.23 -0.86
N LEU A 126 6.58 15.08 -1.81
CA LEU A 126 6.28 14.88 -3.23
C LEU A 126 6.98 13.62 -3.76
N GLY A 127 6.37 12.97 -4.75
CA GLY A 127 6.93 11.78 -5.38
C GLY A 127 7.85 12.09 -6.57
N LYS A 128 8.66 11.11 -6.96
CA LYS A 128 9.48 11.10 -8.18
C LYS A 128 9.06 9.92 -9.08
N VAL A 129 9.11 10.11 -10.39
CA VAL A 129 8.91 9.01 -11.35
C VAL A 129 10.17 8.14 -11.37
N VAL A 130 10.02 6.85 -11.12
CA VAL A 130 11.12 5.87 -11.17
C VAL A 130 11.03 4.94 -12.38
N HIS A 131 9.86 4.85 -13.00
CA HIS A 131 9.67 4.15 -14.27
C HIS A 131 8.50 4.77 -15.03
N ASP A 132 8.69 5.07 -16.32
CA ASP A 132 7.62 5.52 -17.22
C ASP A 132 7.31 4.40 -18.21
N TYR A 133 6.10 3.85 -18.14
CA TYR A 133 5.66 2.75 -18.99
C TYR A 133 5.34 3.18 -20.42
N LEU A 134 5.23 4.49 -20.69
CA LEU A 134 4.97 5.05 -22.02
C LEU A 134 6.24 5.58 -22.70
N ALA A 135 7.38 5.55 -22.00
CA ALA A 135 8.65 5.90 -22.59
C ALA A 135 8.96 4.97 -23.78
N GLU A 136 9.47 5.55 -24.87
CA GLU A 136 9.95 4.75 -25.99
C GLU A 136 11.05 3.80 -25.50
N ALA A 137 10.97 2.54 -25.91
CA ALA A 137 12.02 1.59 -25.57
C ALA A 137 13.34 2.09 -26.14
N GLU A 138 14.35 2.29 -25.27
CA GLU A 138 15.73 2.45 -25.76
C GLU A 138 16.04 1.29 -26.70
N PRO A 139 16.74 1.54 -27.82
CA PRO A 139 17.08 0.49 -28.77
C PRO A 139 17.83 -0.61 -28.03
N ARG A 140 17.12 -1.71 -27.74
CA ARG A 140 17.74 -2.90 -27.17
C ARG A 140 18.80 -3.33 -28.16
N HIS A 141 20.07 -3.22 -27.77
CA HIS A 141 21.17 -3.84 -28.50
C HIS A 141 20.86 -5.34 -28.58
N ARG A 142 20.17 -5.76 -29.65
CA ARG A 142 20.03 -7.18 -30.00
C ARG A 142 21.44 -7.66 -30.29
N LYS A 143 22.09 -8.25 -29.29
CA LYS A 143 23.28 -9.07 -29.51
C LYS A 143 22.81 -10.21 -30.41
N GLY A 144 23.06 -10.06 -31.72
CA GLY A 144 22.66 -11.03 -32.73
C GLY A 144 23.22 -12.38 -32.36
N ARG A 145 22.35 -13.34 -32.05
CA ARG A 145 22.70 -14.75 -32.15
C ARG A 145 22.44 -15.13 -33.61
N ASN A 146 23.46 -14.96 -34.45
CA ASN A 146 23.53 -15.72 -35.69
C ASN A 146 23.65 -17.19 -35.26
N HIS A 147 22.65 -18.00 -35.57
CA HIS A 147 22.85 -19.43 -35.70
C HIS A 147 22.88 -19.69 -37.20
N GLU A 148 24.09 -19.74 -37.75
CA GLU A 148 24.31 -20.33 -39.07
C GLU A 148 23.99 -21.81 -38.93
N LEU A 149 22.90 -22.24 -39.57
CA LEU A 149 22.65 -23.64 -39.83
C LEU A 149 23.49 -24.03 -41.04
N SER A 150 24.63 -24.65 -40.79
CA SER A 150 25.39 -25.36 -41.81
C SER A 150 24.59 -26.61 -42.23
N GLN A 151 24.27 -26.70 -43.53
CA GLN A 151 24.03 -27.95 -44.23
C GLN A 151 25.19 -28.19 -45.19
#